data_AF-A0A1F5SH44-F1
#
_entry.id   AF-A0A1F5SH44-F1
#
_cell.length_a   1.000
_cell.length_b   1.000
_cell.length_c   1.000
_cell.angle_alpha   90.00
_cell.angle_beta   90.00
_cell.angle_gamma   90.00
#
_symmetry.space_group_name_H-M   'P 1'
#
loop_
_entity.id
_entity.type
_entity.pdbx_description
1 polymer ?
#
loop_
_entity_poly.entity_id
_entity_poly.type
_entity_poly.pdbx_seq_one_letter_code
_entity_poly.pdbx_strand_id
1 'polypeptide(L)'
;MDKDQKPAKPPIEKPWCLYGVFYPWGFGKITDESPDGKTVHILYSANQAFPAELWYAKYVRRFFTLQEAVEAYYRSAPDYPLAHYERRAEESFPNELGSTSPE
;
A
#
# COMPACT_ATOMS: atom_id res chain seq x y z
N MET A 1 -26.20 10.90 -35.52
CA MET A 1 -25.06 10.15 -34.97
C MET A 1 -24.24 11.15 -34.23
N ASP A 2 -24.22 11.16 -32.90
CA ASP A 2 -23.14 11.80 -32.15
C ASP A 2 -23.25 11.50 -30.64
N LYS A 3 -22.17 10.88 -30.15
CA LYS A 3 -21.59 10.99 -28.81
C LYS A 3 -22.26 10.22 -27.67
N ASP A 4 -21.93 8.93 -27.62
CA ASP A 4 -21.74 8.16 -26.40
C ASP A 4 -20.76 8.90 -25.44
N GLN A 5 -21.31 9.72 -24.56
CA GLN A 5 -20.58 10.20 -23.38
C GLN A 5 -20.47 9.05 -22.38
N LYS A 6 -19.35 8.33 -22.46
CA LYS A 6 -18.90 7.41 -21.41
C LYS A 6 -18.84 8.20 -20.10
N PRO A 7 -19.46 7.75 -18.99
CA PRO A 7 -19.36 8.47 -17.74
C PRO A 7 -17.90 8.45 -17.29
N ALA A 8 -17.30 9.63 -17.20
CA ALA A 8 -15.99 9.81 -16.58
C ALA A 8 -16.11 9.32 -15.13
N LYS A 9 -15.30 8.32 -14.76
CA LYS A 9 -15.17 7.87 -13.38
C LYS A 9 -14.92 9.09 -12.50
N PRO A 10 -15.62 9.25 -11.36
CA PRO A 10 -15.36 10.36 -10.46
C PRO A 10 -13.89 10.33 -10.03
N PRO A 11 -13.21 11.49 -9.95
CA PRO A 11 -11.86 11.57 -9.41
C PRO A 11 -11.86 11.02 -7.98
N ILE A 12 -10.90 10.15 -7.68
CA ILE A 12 -10.79 9.49 -6.38
C ILE A 12 -10.42 10.54 -5.31
N GLU A 13 -11.41 11.00 -4.55
CA GLU A 13 -11.24 11.95 -3.46
C GLU A 13 -10.72 11.26 -2.17
N LYS A 14 -9.40 10.95 -2.13
CA LYS A 14 -8.55 10.70 -0.92
C LYS A 14 -8.92 9.55 0.06
N PRO A 15 -7.98 9.06 0.92
CA PRO A 15 -6.61 9.51 1.12
C PRO A 15 -5.61 8.59 0.39
N TRP A 16 -4.65 9.20 -0.31
CA TRP A 16 -3.61 8.47 -1.05
C TRP A 16 -2.56 7.85 -0.14
N CYS A 17 -2.93 6.84 0.65
CA CYS A 17 -2.01 5.86 1.26
C CYS A 17 -2.77 4.55 1.57
N LEU A 18 -2.89 3.62 0.62
CA LEU A 18 -3.39 2.25 0.91
C LEU A 18 -2.21 1.30 0.85
N TYR A 19 -1.97 0.57 1.92
CA TYR A 19 -0.82 -0.31 2.04
C TYR A 19 -1.08 -1.61 1.28
N GLY A 20 -0.04 -2.18 0.70
CA GLY A 20 -0.10 -3.41 -0.08
C GLY A 20 0.81 -4.47 0.53
N VAL A 21 0.29 -5.68 0.70
CA VAL A 21 1.09 -6.89 0.94
C VAL A 21 1.25 -7.63 -0.39
N PHE A 22 2.49 -7.87 -0.78
CA PHE A 22 2.90 -8.58 -2.00
C PHE A 22 3.79 -9.75 -1.56
N TYR A 23 3.14 -10.80 -1.06
CA TYR A 23 3.82 -11.99 -0.55
C TYR A 23 4.53 -12.77 -1.67
N PRO A 24 5.72 -13.36 -1.43
CA PRO A 24 6.49 -13.40 -0.18
C PRO A 24 7.48 -12.24 0.02
N TRP A 25 7.39 -11.19 -0.80
CA TRP A 25 8.44 -10.17 -0.86
C TRP A 25 8.31 -9.08 0.20
N GLY A 26 7.09 -8.73 0.61
CA GLY A 26 6.90 -7.81 1.73
C GLY A 26 5.57 -7.06 1.75
N PHE A 27 5.62 -5.90 2.41
CA PHE A 27 4.56 -4.91 2.47
C PHE A 27 5.12 -3.51 2.17
N GLY A 28 4.26 -2.59 1.75
CA GLY A 28 4.65 -1.24 1.35
C GLY A 28 3.46 -0.33 1.07
N LYS A 29 3.74 0.92 0.69
CA LYS A 29 2.74 1.97 0.46
C LYS A 29 2.40 2.05 -1.03
N ILE A 30 1.13 1.90 -1.40
CA ILE A 30 0.70 2.10 -2.79
C ILE A 30 0.65 3.60 -3.07
N THR A 31 1.41 4.05 -4.06
CA THR A 31 1.51 5.47 -4.43
C THR A 31 0.67 5.82 -5.65
N ASP A 32 0.46 4.85 -6.54
CA ASP A 32 -0.27 5.05 -7.79
C ASP A 32 -0.88 3.74 -8.28
N GLU A 33 -1.94 3.84 -9.07
CA GLU A 33 -2.62 2.71 -9.71
C GLU A 33 -2.84 3.01 -11.18
N SER A 34 -2.56 2.04 -12.05
CA SER A 34 -2.78 2.23 -13.49
C SER A 34 -4.26 2.52 -13.79
N PRO A 35 -4.58 3.31 -14.83
CA PRO A 35 -5.97 3.66 -15.14
C PRO A 35 -6.89 2.46 -15.39
N ASP A 36 -6.32 1.32 -15.80
CA ASP A 36 -7.03 0.06 -16.01
C ASP A 36 -7.09 -0.85 -14.77
N GLY A 37 -6.51 -0.42 -13.65
CA GLY A 37 -6.52 -1.11 -12.35
C GLY A 37 -5.72 -2.41 -12.30
N LYS A 38 -4.89 -2.69 -13.30
CA LYS A 38 -4.13 -3.95 -13.38
C LYS A 38 -2.81 -3.93 -12.64
N THR A 39 -2.27 -2.74 -12.42
CA THR A 39 -0.96 -2.56 -11.80
C THR A 39 -0.97 -1.43 -10.78
N VAL A 40 -0.10 -1.55 -9.78
CA VAL A 40 0.09 -0.57 -8.73
C VAL A 40 1.57 -0.29 -8.55
N HIS A 41 1.91 0.94 -8.20
CA HIS A 41 3.26 1.33 -7.79
C HIS A 41 3.36 1.30 -6.27
N ILE A 42 4.39 0.64 -5.75
CA ILE A 42 4.60 0.45 -4.31
C ILE A 42 5.95 1.03 -3.89
N LEU A 43 5.94 1.89 -2.88
CA LEU A 43 7.13 2.30 -2.14
C LEU A 43 7.36 1.34 -0.96
N TYR A 44 8.60 0.94 -0.72
CA TYR A 44 8.95 0.12 0.45
C TYR A 44 9.36 0.94 1.66
N SER A 45 9.74 2.20 1.46
CA SER A 45 10.02 3.16 2.50
C SER A 45 9.63 4.58 2.05
N ALA A 46 9.24 5.43 2.99
CA ALA A 46 8.97 6.84 2.77
C ALA A 46 10.17 7.60 2.20
N ASN A 47 11.39 7.16 2.52
CA ASN A 47 12.64 7.82 2.13
C ASN A 47 13.41 7.03 1.05
N GLN A 48 12.73 6.14 0.32
CA GLN A 48 13.37 5.35 -0.74
C GLN A 48 13.94 6.28 -1.83
N ALA A 49 15.23 6.14 -2.16
CA ALA A 49 15.91 6.96 -3.17
C ALA A 49 15.53 6.59 -4.61
N PHE A 50 15.05 5.37 -4.82
CA PHE A 50 14.64 4.85 -6.12
C PHE A 50 13.12 4.94 -6.32
N PRO A 51 12.63 4.99 -7.57
CA PRO A 51 11.19 5.02 -7.85
C PRO A 51 10.43 3.85 -7.23
N ALA A 52 9.12 4.04 -7.03
CA ALA A 52 8.21 2.98 -6.60
C ALA A 52 8.21 1.80 -7.58
N GLU A 53 8.13 0.58 -7.05
CA GLU A 53 8.15 -0.64 -7.86
C GLU A 53 6.76 -0.99 -8.40
N LEU A 54 6.72 -1.49 -9.63
CA LEU A 54 5.48 -1.88 -10.30
C LEU A 54 5.08 -3.32 -9.96
N TRP A 55 3.85 -3.49 -9.48
CA TRP A 55 3.26 -4.78 -9.14
C TRP A 55 1.95 -5.00 -9.87
N TYR A 56 1.62 -6.26 -10.19
CA TYR A 56 0.26 -6.59 -10.64
C TYR A 56 -0.72 -6.51 -9.48
N ALA A 57 -1.75 -5.69 -9.62
CA ALA A 57 -2.73 -5.41 -8.57
C ALA A 57 -3.40 -6.68 -8.02
N LYS A 58 -3.62 -7.70 -8.85
CA LYS A 58 -4.22 -8.99 -8.44
C LYS A 58 -3.40 -9.78 -7.43
N TYR A 59 -2.10 -9.48 -7.26
CA TYR A 59 -1.22 -10.12 -6.28
C TYR A 59 -0.97 -9.25 -5.06
N VAL A 60 -1.56 -8.06 -5.00
CA VAL A 60 -1.38 -7.09 -3.91
C VAL A 60 -2.63 -7.07 -3.06
N ARG A 61 -2.51 -7.55 -1.81
CA ARG A 61 -3.60 -7.44 -0.84
C ARG A 61 -3.56 -6.05 -0.20
N ARG A 62 -4.66 -5.31 -0.28
CA ARG A 62 -4.74 -3.90 0.15
C ARG A 62 -5.25 -3.75 1.57
N PHE A 63 -4.74 -2.74 2.28
CA PHE A 63 -5.09 -2.40 3.65
C PHE A 63 -5.11 -0.88 3.84
N PHE A 64 -5.95 -0.40 4.76
CA PHE A 64 -6.07 1.03 5.02
C PHE A 64 -4.93 1.55 5.88
N THR A 65 -4.41 0.72 6.78
CA THR A 65 -3.32 1.09 7.69
C THR A 65 -2.08 0.26 7.45
N LEU A 66 -0.93 0.83 7.81
CA LEU A 66 0.35 0.11 7.78
C LEU A 66 0.32 -1.09 8.74
N GLN A 67 -0.29 -0.91 9.92
CA GLN A 67 -0.43 -1.97 10.92
C GLN A 67 -1.19 -3.19 10.37
N GLU A 68 -2.33 -2.98 9.70
CA GLU A 68 -3.09 -4.08 9.09
C GLU A 68 -2.27 -4.84 8.03
N ALA A 69 -1.48 -4.13 7.23
CA ALA A 69 -0.60 -4.74 6.23
C ALA A 69 0.52 -5.56 6.90
N VAL A 70 1.12 -5.04 7.97
CA VAL A 70 2.15 -5.72 8.77
C VAL A 70 1.59 -7.01 9.38
N GLU A 71 0.43 -6.94 10.04
CA GLU A 71 -0.21 -8.12 10.63
C GLU A 71 -0.59 -9.16 9.58
N ALA A 72 -1.10 -8.73 8.42
CA ALA A 72 -1.43 -9.65 7.34
C ALA A 72 -0.20 -10.32 6.73
N TYR A 73 0.90 -9.58 6.59
CA TYR A 73 2.17 -10.14 6.16
C TYR A 73 2.72 -11.15 7.17
N TYR A 74 2.72 -10.82 8.47
CA TYR A 74 3.11 -11.74 9.54
C TYR A 74 2.31 -13.05 9.51
N ARG A 75 0.99 -12.98 9.34
CA ARG A 75 0.13 -14.18 9.20
C ARG A 75 0.48 -15.03 7.98
N SER A 76 1.06 -14.42 6.94
CA SER A 76 1.48 -15.12 5.72
C SER A 76 2.92 -15.65 5.82
N ALA A 77 3.78 -15.00 6.61
CA ALA A 77 5.21 -15.32 6.79
C ALA A 77 5.63 -15.16 8.27
N PRO A 78 5.28 -16.09 9.17
CA PRO A 78 5.59 -15.97 10.60
C PRO A 78 7.04 -16.41 10.93
N ASP A 79 8.01 -16.07 10.07
CA ASP A 79 9.42 -16.47 10.23
C ASP A 79 10.10 -15.74 11.42
N TYR A 80 9.59 -14.56 11.78
CA TYR A 80 10.05 -13.74 12.89
C TYR A 80 8.85 -13.29 13.77
N PRO A 81 9.08 -12.90 15.04
CA PRO A 81 8.02 -12.32 15.88
C PRO A 81 7.39 -11.07 15.24
N LEU A 82 6.11 -10.81 15.49
CA LEU A 82 5.39 -9.64 14.96
C LEU A 82 6.15 -8.31 15.18
N ALA A 83 6.73 -8.14 16.37
CA ALA A 83 7.52 -6.96 16.74
C ALA A 83 8.71 -6.68 15.80
N HIS A 84 9.25 -7.71 15.14
CA HIS A 84 10.28 -7.53 14.11
C HIS A 84 9.71 -6.80 12.89
N TYR A 85 8.52 -7.20 12.44
CA TYR A 85 7.86 -6.60 11.29
C TYR A 85 7.33 -5.19 11.59
N GLU A 86 6.82 -4.97 12.80
CA GLU A 86 6.42 -3.64 13.28
C GLU A 86 7.60 -2.67 13.29
N ARG A 87 8.74 -3.08 13.86
CA ARG A 87 9.97 -2.25 13.83
C ARG A 87 10.40 -1.93 12.40
N ARG A 88 10.40 -2.92 11.51
CA ARG A 88 10.75 -2.69 10.08
C ARG A 88 9.81 -1.67 9.44
N ALA A 89 8.53 -1.72 9.78
CA ALA A 89 7.54 -0.78 9.28
C ALA A 89 7.74 0.63 9.84
N GLU A 90 8.08 0.77 11.13
CA GLU A 90 8.43 2.06 11.76
C GLU A 90 9.67 2.69 11.13
N GLU A 91 10.72 1.90 10.90
CA GLU A 91 11.96 2.34 10.25
C GLU A 91 11.70 2.76 8.79
N SER A 92 10.81 2.05 8.09
CA SER A 92 10.51 2.30 6.68
C SER A 92 9.57 3.48 6.48
N PHE A 93 8.61 3.68 7.38
CA PHE A 93 7.58 4.72 7.33
C PHE A 93 7.45 5.42 8.69
N PRO A 94 8.47 6.17 9.12
CA PRO A 94 8.41 6.91 10.37
C PRO A 94 7.23 7.90 10.29
N ASN A 95 6.40 7.92 11.32
CA ASN A 95 5.13 8.68 11.48
C ASN A 95 3.83 7.99 11.02
N GLU A 96 3.85 6.80 10.41
CA GLU A 96 2.62 6.15 9.92
C GLU A 96 2.05 5.09 10.88
N LEU A 97 2.82 4.66 11.88
CA LEU A 97 2.39 3.68 12.90
C LEU A 97 1.90 4.29 14.23
N GLY A 98 1.69 5.61 14.27
CA GLY A 98 1.45 6.35 15.53
C GLY A 98 0.33 7.40 15.52
N SER A 99 -0.48 7.52 14.47
CA SER A 99 -1.61 8.47 14.48
C SER A 99 -2.87 7.88 15.14
N THR A 100 -2.74 7.40 16.38
CA THR A 100 -3.88 7.42 17.31
C THR A 100 -3.85 8.74 18.07
N SER A 101 -4.40 9.79 17.46
CA SER A 101 -4.90 10.96 18.19
C SER A 101 -6.03 11.60 17.38
N PRO A 102 -7.29 11.24 17.65
CA PRO A 102 -8.40 12.16 17.42
C PRO A 102 -8.35 13.23 18.51
N GLU A 103 -8.20 14.50 18.12
CA GLU A 103 -8.77 15.62 18.90
C GLU A 103 -10.28 15.71 18.63
#